data_AF-A0A1I1KKT1-F1
#
_entry.id   AF-A0A1I1KKT1-F1
#
_cell.length_a   1.000
_cell.length_b   1.000
_cell.length_c   1.000
_cell.angle_alpha   90.00
_cell.angle_beta   90.00
_cell.angle_gamma   90.00
#
_symmetry.space_group_name_H-M   'P 1'
#
loop_
_entity.id
_entity.type
_entity.pdbx_description
1 polymer ?
#
loop_
_entity_poly.entity_id
_entity_poly.type
_entity_poly.pdbx_seq_one_letter_code
_entity_poly.pdbx_strand_id
1 'polypeptide(L)'
;MSVLFEDSNVEKYTAECSLTYSSFIYCMMLNRLSRGYSALELSFLLGQDDDFIRNMERFDVMDFSIELYGQLCRVFCHTNFLRHQHHGEPSLRHEMHSWKAGDTIFYRMECYKSDYESIVLFQLCEEDPAVSKYRYENSVKDRQQAAQDGITEMFVHQCFDKPIEPHRLYRQLESLIGVGVDPIHFKTELDKLVGRKGKAPLKRTKRRSFGYRYVLHPGVNLAAALDFITDKFNK
;
A
#
# COMPACT_ATOMS: atom_id res chain seq x y z
N MET A 1 -39.91 5.44 15.16
CA MET A 1 -38.74 4.97 15.92
C MET A 1 -37.84 4.23 14.94
N SER A 2 -36.83 4.91 14.42
CA SER A 2 -35.83 4.33 13.53
C SER A 2 -34.93 3.42 14.36
N VAL A 3 -34.89 2.14 14.00
CA VAL A 3 -33.91 1.20 14.55
C VAL A 3 -32.54 1.69 14.08
N LEU A 4 -31.82 2.38 14.98
CA LEU A 4 -30.42 2.71 14.79
C LEU A 4 -29.66 1.38 14.75
N PHE A 5 -28.87 1.21 13.69
CA PHE A 5 -27.99 0.08 13.47
C PHE A 5 -27.30 -0.36 14.78
N GLU A 6 -27.30 -1.66 15.06
CA GLU A 6 -26.48 -2.21 16.14
C GLU A 6 -25.01 -1.85 15.88
N ASP A 7 -24.48 -0.96 16.73
CA ASP A 7 -23.12 -0.40 16.77
C ASP A 7 -22.00 -1.44 16.99
N SER A 8 -22.28 -2.73 16.93
CA SER A 8 -21.39 -3.80 17.41
C SER A 8 -20.20 -4.10 16.50
N ASN A 9 -20.21 -3.64 15.25
CA ASN A 9 -19.14 -3.90 14.25
C ASN A 9 -18.41 -2.63 13.80
N VAL A 10 -18.59 -1.50 14.48
CA VAL A 10 -17.87 -0.25 14.16
C VAL A 10 -16.56 -0.21 14.96
N GLU A 11 -15.44 -0.32 14.27
CA GLU A 11 -14.11 -0.07 14.84
C GLU A 11 -13.91 1.45 14.96
N LYS A 12 -13.43 1.92 16.11
CA LYS A 12 -13.17 3.34 16.39
C LYS A 12 -11.71 3.54 16.76
N TYR A 13 -11.06 4.50 16.12
CA TYR A 13 -9.67 4.86 16.35
C TYR A 13 -9.55 6.35 16.63
N THR A 14 -8.94 6.72 17.75
CA THR A 14 -8.93 8.10 18.24
C THR A 14 -7.51 8.63 18.32
N ALA A 15 -7.30 9.89 17.91
CA ALA A 15 -6.03 10.59 18.11
C ALA A 15 -6.23 12.10 18.26
N GLU A 16 -5.33 12.75 18.97
CA GLU A 16 -5.21 14.22 18.95
C GLU A 16 -4.23 14.63 17.85
N CYS A 17 -4.72 15.33 16.83
CA CYS A 17 -3.91 15.77 15.70
C CYS A 17 -4.47 17.06 15.09
N SER A 18 -3.71 17.67 14.18
CA SER A 18 -4.15 18.85 13.45
C SER A 18 -5.17 18.51 12.36
N LEU A 19 -5.99 19.50 11.97
CA LEU A 19 -6.86 19.38 10.80
C LEU A 19 -6.07 19.14 9.51
N THR A 20 -4.84 19.66 9.45
CA THR A 20 -3.92 19.38 8.35
C THR A 20 -3.59 17.88 8.26
N TYR A 21 -3.31 17.20 9.38
CA TYR A 21 -3.00 15.77 9.37
C TYR A 21 -4.20 14.92 8.93
N SER A 22 -5.39 15.21 9.44
CA SER A 22 -6.61 14.50 9.02
C SER A 22 -6.96 14.75 7.55
N SER A 23 -6.70 15.97 7.04
CA SER A 23 -6.80 16.29 5.61
C SER A 23 -5.79 15.51 4.76
N PHE A 24 -4.58 15.29 5.27
CA PHE A 24 -3.60 14.44 4.60
C PHE A 24 -4.05 12.97 4.55
N ILE A 25 -4.58 12.43 5.65
CA ILE A 25 -5.16 11.08 5.67
C ILE A 25 -6.29 10.97 4.63
N TYR A 26 -7.18 11.97 4.57
CA TYR A 26 -8.22 12.03 3.53
C TYR A 26 -7.64 11.97 2.11
N CYS A 27 -6.68 12.84 1.79
CA CYS A 27 -6.06 12.85 0.46
C CYS A 27 -5.34 11.53 0.15
N MET A 28 -4.65 10.93 1.12
CA MET A 28 -3.97 9.64 0.96
C MET A 28 -4.98 8.53 0.66
N MET A 29 -6.03 8.42 1.47
CA MET A 29 -7.10 7.43 1.27
C MET A 29 -7.78 7.63 -0.08
N LEU A 30 -8.17 8.86 -0.42
CA LEU A 30 -8.84 9.15 -1.69
C LEU A 30 -7.97 8.76 -2.90
N ASN A 31 -6.68 9.11 -2.90
CA ASN A 31 -5.74 8.71 -3.95
C ASN A 31 -5.56 7.19 -4.01
N ARG A 32 -5.43 6.53 -2.85
CA ARG A 32 -5.35 5.06 -2.75
C ARG A 32 -6.58 4.39 -3.38
N LEU A 33 -7.77 4.82 -2.97
CA LEU A 33 -9.05 4.27 -3.42
C LEU A 33 -9.30 4.52 -4.90
N SER A 34 -9.03 5.73 -5.40
CA SER A 34 -9.16 6.05 -6.83
C SER A 34 -8.24 5.21 -7.73
N ARG A 35 -7.12 4.71 -7.20
CA ARG A 35 -6.23 3.77 -7.91
C ARG A 35 -6.62 2.30 -7.72
N GLY A 36 -7.63 2.01 -6.90
CA GLY A 36 -8.02 0.64 -6.55
C GLY A 36 -6.96 -0.09 -5.72
N TYR A 37 -6.10 0.64 -5.01
CA TYR A 37 -5.09 0.04 -4.13
C TYR A 37 -5.69 -0.21 -2.75
N SER A 38 -5.43 -1.37 -2.18
CA SER A 38 -5.63 -1.63 -0.75
C SER A 38 -4.55 -0.94 0.10
N ALA A 39 -4.79 -0.82 1.40
CA ALA A 39 -3.77 -0.30 2.33
C ALA A 39 -2.46 -1.10 2.26
N LEU A 40 -2.54 -2.44 2.16
CA LEU A 40 -1.38 -3.33 2.03
C LEU A 40 -0.60 -3.05 0.73
N GLU A 41 -1.31 -2.91 -0.39
CA GLU A 41 -0.69 -2.61 -1.68
C GLU A 41 0.04 -1.27 -1.66
N LEU A 42 -0.56 -0.23 -1.05
CA LEU A 42 0.11 1.06 -0.92
C LEU A 42 1.33 0.97 0.00
N SER A 43 1.25 0.27 1.14
CA SER A 43 2.41 -0.01 2.01
C SER A 43 3.55 -0.64 1.23
N PHE A 44 3.24 -1.66 0.41
CA PHE A 44 4.22 -2.32 -0.46
C PHE A 44 4.85 -1.36 -1.46
N LEU A 45 4.05 -0.58 -2.20
CA LEU A 45 4.56 0.35 -3.21
C LEU A 45 5.47 1.44 -2.60
N LEU A 46 5.20 1.85 -1.36
CA LEU A 46 6.04 2.75 -0.58
C LEU A 46 7.33 2.09 -0.02
N GLY A 47 7.43 0.77 -0.11
CA GLY A 47 8.50 -0.01 0.50
C GLY A 47 8.43 -0.03 2.01
N GLN A 48 7.23 -0.05 2.58
CA GLN A 48 7.00 -0.12 4.01
C GLN A 48 6.45 -1.48 4.43
N ASP A 49 6.48 -1.74 5.74
CA ASP A 49 5.92 -2.97 6.31
C ASP A 49 4.41 -3.04 6.00
N ASP A 50 3.87 -4.25 5.81
CA ASP A 50 2.56 -4.47 5.16
C ASP A 50 1.39 -3.68 5.79
N ASP A 51 1.45 -3.46 7.09
CA ASP A 51 0.41 -2.75 7.85
C ASP A 51 0.60 -1.23 7.95
N PHE A 52 1.67 -0.67 7.38
CA PHE A 52 2.05 0.74 7.55
C PHE A 52 0.91 1.72 7.25
N ILE A 53 0.31 1.64 6.06
CA ILE A 53 -0.79 2.53 5.67
C ILE A 53 -2.05 2.28 6.50
N ARG A 54 -2.36 1.03 6.82
CA ARG A 54 -3.51 0.69 7.68
C ARG A 54 -3.32 1.32 9.07
N ASN A 55 -2.12 1.23 9.63
CA ASN A 55 -1.78 1.81 10.92
C ASN A 55 -1.84 3.35 10.87
N MET A 56 -1.51 3.97 9.73
CA MET A 56 -1.70 5.41 9.55
C MET A 56 -3.18 5.81 9.48
N GLU A 57 -3.98 5.09 8.70
CA GLU A 57 -5.43 5.31 8.57
C GLU A 57 -6.16 5.13 9.93
N ARG A 58 -5.62 4.26 10.80
CA ARG A 58 -6.09 3.98 12.16
C ARG A 58 -5.41 4.80 13.25
N PHE A 59 -4.55 5.75 12.90
CA PHE A 59 -3.78 6.57 13.84
C PHE A 59 -2.82 5.82 14.79
N ASP A 60 -2.57 4.54 14.59
CA ASP A 60 -1.57 3.77 15.34
C ASP A 60 -0.14 4.28 15.07
N VAL A 61 0.08 4.83 13.87
CA VAL A 61 1.33 5.50 13.47
C VAL A 61 0.98 6.86 12.88
N MET A 62 1.57 7.91 13.43
CA MET A 62 1.48 9.26 12.85
C MET A 62 2.76 9.60 12.10
N ASP A 63 2.72 9.52 10.77
CA ASP A 63 3.80 9.98 9.89
C ASP A 63 3.25 11.01 8.91
N PHE A 64 3.89 12.16 8.90
CA PHE A 64 3.58 13.22 7.94
C PHE A 64 4.85 13.92 7.45
N SER A 65 5.92 13.13 7.35
CA SER A 65 7.22 13.59 6.91
C SER A 65 7.24 14.00 5.43
N ILE A 66 8.18 14.88 5.10
CA ILE A 66 8.46 15.27 3.71
C ILE A 66 8.91 14.03 2.89
N GLU A 67 9.59 13.09 3.54
CA GLU A 67 9.97 11.81 2.96
C GLU A 67 8.75 11.00 2.52
N LEU A 68 7.77 10.80 3.40
CA LEU A 68 6.52 10.11 3.06
C LEU A 68 5.78 10.83 1.93
N TYR A 69 5.62 12.15 2.03
CA TYR A 69 5.00 12.97 0.99
C TYR A 69 5.68 12.76 -0.37
N GLY A 70 7.02 12.83 -0.40
CA GLY A 70 7.81 12.65 -1.61
C GLY A 70 7.65 11.25 -2.22
N GLN A 71 7.47 10.21 -1.39
CA GLN A 71 7.22 8.85 -1.87
C GLN A 71 5.78 8.67 -2.36
N LEU A 72 4.79 9.25 -1.69
CA LEU A 72 3.40 9.22 -2.16
C LEU A 72 3.26 9.91 -3.53
N CYS A 73 3.89 11.08 -3.73
CA CYS A 73 3.94 11.73 -5.04
C CYS A 73 4.57 10.83 -6.11
N ARG A 74 5.62 10.08 -5.74
CA ARG A 74 6.24 9.11 -6.65
C ARG A 74 5.33 7.96 -6.96
N VAL A 75 4.60 7.39 -5.99
CA VAL A 75 3.68 6.25 -6.18
C VAL A 75 2.47 6.66 -7.01
N PHE A 76 1.84 7.79 -6.68
CA PHE A 76 0.59 8.21 -7.34
C PHE A 76 0.78 8.95 -8.66
N CYS A 77 2.02 9.30 -9.03
CA CYS A 77 2.34 10.13 -10.20
C CYS A 77 1.68 11.52 -10.18
N HIS A 78 1.23 12.00 -9.03
CA HIS A 78 0.55 13.29 -8.90
C HIS A 78 1.05 14.10 -7.72
N THR A 79 0.95 15.42 -7.86
CA THR A 79 1.39 16.41 -6.86
C THR A 79 0.27 16.84 -5.91
N ASN A 80 -0.93 16.26 -6.01
CA ASN A 80 -2.14 16.77 -5.34
C ASN A 80 -2.26 16.29 -3.88
N PHE A 81 -1.16 16.28 -3.14
CA PHE A 81 -1.25 16.32 -1.69
C PHE A 81 -1.21 17.79 -1.30
N LEU A 82 -2.18 18.24 -0.50
CA LEU A 82 -2.26 19.63 -0.05
C LEU A 82 -0.93 20.01 0.60
N ARG A 83 -0.26 21.01 0.01
CA ARG A 83 1.02 21.52 0.50
C ARG A 83 0.76 22.46 1.67
N HIS A 84 1.42 22.22 2.80
CA HIS A 84 1.32 23.01 4.03
C HIS A 84 1.34 24.52 3.82
N GLN A 85 0.41 25.22 4.46
CA GLN A 85 0.52 26.66 4.71
C GLN A 85 0.29 27.08 6.16
N HIS A 86 0.00 26.18 7.10
CA HIS A 86 -0.39 26.59 8.46
C HIS A 86 0.53 25.99 9.53
N HIS A 87 1.42 26.84 10.06
CA HIS A 87 2.14 26.58 11.31
C HIS A 87 1.27 26.99 12.50
N GLY A 88 1.13 26.12 13.50
CA GLY A 88 0.45 26.43 14.76
C GLY A 88 -1.05 26.09 14.83
N GLU A 89 -1.55 25.18 13.99
CA GLU A 89 -2.92 24.68 14.15
C GLU A 89 -3.09 23.96 15.50
N PRO A 90 -4.20 24.21 16.22
CA PRO A 90 -4.50 23.48 17.44
C PRO A 90 -4.73 22.00 17.12
N SER A 91 -4.21 21.12 17.99
CA SER A 91 -4.58 19.71 17.96
C SER A 91 -6.00 19.55 18.47
N LEU A 92 -6.84 18.87 17.70
CA LEU A 92 -8.22 18.52 18.06
C LEU A 92 -8.34 17.00 18.17
N ARG A 93 -9.31 16.52 18.95
CA ARG A 93 -9.61 15.09 19.02
C ARG A 93 -10.28 14.67 17.71
N HIS A 94 -9.66 13.73 17.02
CA HIS A 94 -10.17 13.12 15.80
C HIS A 94 -10.51 11.65 16.06
N GLU A 95 -11.54 11.16 15.37
CA GLU A 95 -11.93 9.75 15.40
C GLU A 95 -12.17 9.21 13.99
N MET A 96 -11.45 8.14 13.64
CA MET A 96 -11.73 7.33 12.45
C MET A 96 -12.65 6.18 12.86
N HIS A 97 -13.82 6.12 12.25
CA HIS A 97 -14.75 5.01 12.37
C HIS A 97 -14.66 4.15 11.10
N SER A 98 -14.53 2.84 11.27
CA SER A 98 -14.44 1.87 10.18
C SER A 98 -15.42 0.74 10.41
N TRP A 99 -16.24 0.41 9.42
CA TRP A 99 -17.18 -0.71 9.51
C TRP A 99 -17.42 -1.36 8.16
N LYS A 100 -17.78 -2.64 8.16
CA LYS A 100 -18.08 -3.42 6.96
C LYS A 100 -19.57 -3.69 6.85
N ALA A 101 -20.15 -3.46 5.67
CA ALA A 101 -21.51 -3.90 5.33
C ALA A 101 -21.50 -4.60 3.98
N GLY A 102 -21.76 -5.91 3.98
CA GLY A 102 -21.58 -6.76 2.80
C GLY A 102 -20.12 -6.77 2.34
N ASP A 103 -19.89 -6.57 1.05
CA ASP A 103 -18.56 -6.49 0.44
C ASP A 103 -17.97 -5.07 0.45
N THR A 104 -18.54 -4.13 1.22
CA THR A 104 -18.10 -2.74 1.26
C THR A 104 -17.62 -2.37 2.66
N ILE A 105 -16.46 -1.73 2.73
CA ILE A 105 -15.90 -1.13 3.94
C ILE A 105 -16.16 0.37 3.86
N PHE A 106 -16.61 0.95 4.98
CA PHE A 106 -16.92 2.37 5.13
C PHE A 106 -15.95 2.98 6.14
N TYR A 107 -15.51 4.19 5.84
CA TYR A 107 -14.65 5.01 6.68
C TYR A 107 -15.32 6.36 6.94
N ARG A 108 -15.36 6.81 8.19
CA ARG A 108 -15.88 8.12 8.57
C ARG A 108 -14.92 8.78 9.55
N MET A 109 -14.46 9.97 9.20
CA MET A 109 -13.60 10.78 10.07
C MET A 109 -14.43 11.86 10.74
N GLU A 110 -14.35 11.94 12.07
CA GLU A 110 -14.92 13.02 12.86
C GLU A 110 -13.82 13.83 13.54
N CYS A 111 -14.07 15.13 13.70
CA CYS A 111 -13.28 16.04 14.51
C CYS A 111 -14.17 16.63 15.60
N TYR A 112 -13.74 16.52 16.84
CA TYR A 112 -14.46 17.02 18.01
C TYR A 112 -13.92 18.39 18.40
N LYS A 113 -14.80 19.40 18.39
CA LYS A 113 -14.51 20.74 18.91
C LYS A 113 -14.72 20.83 20.42
N SER A 114 -15.61 19.98 20.93
CA SER A 114 -15.88 19.80 22.36
C SER A 114 -16.38 18.37 22.60
N ASP A 115 -16.67 18.02 23.85
CA ASP A 115 -17.26 16.72 24.18
C ASP A 115 -18.65 16.50 23.61
N TYR A 116 -19.33 17.56 23.18
CA TYR A 116 -20.72 17.52 22.70
C TYR A 116 -20.87 17.96 21.24
N GLU A 117 -19.82 18.50 20.63
CA GLU A 117 -19.83 18.97 19.23
C GLU A 117 -18.73 18.26 18.43
N SER A 118 -19.15 17.45 17.46
CA SER A 118 -18.27 16.90 16.41
C SER A 118 -18.70 17.37 15.02
N ILE A 119 -17.75 17.36 14.11
CA ILE A 119 -17.96 17.60 12.68
C ILE A 119 -17.42 16.39 11.92
N VAL A 120 -18.23 15.85 11.01
CA VAL A 120 -17.76 14.86 10.04
C VAL A 120 -16.88 15.56 9.01
N LEU A 121 -15.59 15.21 8.98
CA LEU A 121 -14.65 15.77 8.02
C LEU A 121 -14.80 15.11 6.65
N PHE A 122 -14.91 13.79 6.62
CA PHE A 122 -15.13 13.03 5.39
C PHE A 122 -15.76 11.66 5.66
N GLN A 123 -16.35 11.10 4.61
CA GLN A 123 -16.79 9.72 4.56
C GLN A 123 -16.37 9.10 3.23
N LEU A 124 -15.76 7.93 3.29
CA LEU A 124 -15.27 7.17 2.13
C LEU A 124 -15.79 5.74 2.19
N CYS A 125 -15.83 5.06 1.06
CA CYS A 125 -16.10 3.64 0.98
C CYS A 125 -15.15 2.95 0.00
N GLU A 126 -14.88 1.68 0.24
CA GLU A 126 -14.15 0.81 -0.66
C GLU A 126 -14.76 -0.58 -0.71
N GLU A 127 -14.69 -1.24 -1.87
CA GLU A 127 -15.00 -2.67 -1.94
C GLU A 127 -13.90 -3.44 -1.22
N ASP A 128 -14.27 -4.39 -0.35
CA ASP A 128 -13.33 -5.16 0.45
C ASP A 128 -12.26 -5.78 -0.46
N PRO A 129 -10.96 -5.41 -0.28
CA PRO A 129 -9.88 -5.96 -1.08
C PRO A 129 -9.80 -7.49 -1.07
N ALA A 130 -10.19 -8.14 0.04
CA ALA A 130 -10.22 -9.59 0.12
C ALA A 130 -11.27 -10.20 -0.83
N VAL A 131 -12.30 -9.45 -1.18
CA VAL A 131 -13.31 -9.84 -2.15
C VAL A 131 -12.90 -9.37 -3.55
N SER A 132 -12.67 -8.07 -3.75
CA SER A 132 -12.45 -7.49 -5.08
C SER A 132 -11.22 -8.06 -5.79
N LYS A 133 -10.14 -8.37 -5.06
CA LYS A 133 -8.89 -8.90 -5.62
C LYS A 133 -8.92 -10.42 -5.86
N TYR A 134 -9.84 -11.14 -5.22
CA TYR A 134 -9.87 -12.61 -5.22
C TYR A 134 -11.21 -13.22 -5.69
N ARG A 135 -12.18 -12.39 -6.11
CA ARG A 135 -13.53 -12.82 -6.50
C ARG A 135 -13.54 -13.91 -7.58
N TYR A 136 -12.61 -13.85 -8.54
CA TYR A 136 -12.57 -14.77 -9.67
C TYR A 136 -11.25 -15.54 -9.71
N GLU A 137 -11.26 -16.80 -9.26
CA GLU A 137 -10.05 -17.64 -9.12
C GLU A 137 -9.22 -17.75 -10.41
N ASN A 138 -9.88 -17.92 -11.56
CA ASN A 138 -9.17 -17.99 -12.85
C ASN A 138 -8.43 -16.67 -13.14
N SER A 139 -9.07 -15.53 -12.87
CA SER A 139 -8.44 -14.22 -13.04
C SER A 139 -7.27 -14.02 -12.07
N VAL A 140 -7.35 -14.56 -10.85
CA VAL A 140 -6.23 -14.51 -9.88
C VAL A 140 -5.04 -15.30 -10.42
N LYS A 141 -5.26 -16.52 -10.92
CA LYS A 141 -4.19 -17.35 -11.51
C LYS A 141 -3.56 -16.65 -12.72
N ASP A 142 -4.36 -16.09 -13.61
CA ASP A 142 -3.87 -15.36 -14.78
C ASP A 142 -3.03 -14.13 -14.37
N ARG A 143 -3.47 -13.38 -13.35
CA ARG A 143 -2.73 -12.23 -12.81
C ARG A 143 -1.43 -12.63 -12.11
N GLN A 144 -1.43 -13.76 -11.39
CA GLN A 144 -0.23 -14.31 -10.79
C GLN A 144 0.75 -14.78 -11.86
N GLN A 145 0.28 -15.47 -12.89
CA GLN A 145 1.12 -15.88 -14.03
C GLN A 145 1.72 -14.65 -14.73
N ALA A 146 0.91 -13.63 -15.01
CA ALA A 146 1.41 -12.39 -15.60
C ALA A 146 2.46 -11.69 -14.72
N ALA A 147 2.30 -11.75 -13.38
CA ALA A 147 3.31 -11.27 -12.45
C ALA A 147 4.61 -12.10 -12.51
N GLN A 148 4.52 -13.43 -12.59
CA GLN A 148 5.66 -14.33 -12.71
C GLN A 148 6.43 -14.11 -14.01
N ASP A 149 5.72 -13.99 -15.14
CA ASP A 149 6.30 -13.73 -16.45
C ASP A 149 7.03 -12.39 -16.43
N GLY A 150 6.37 -11.35 -15.92
CA GLY A 150 6.99 -10.03 -15.83
C GLY A 150 8.18 -9.97 -14.85
N ILE A 151 8.16 -10.72 -13.75
CA ILE A 151 9.33 -10.86 -12.87
C ILE A 151 10.47 -11.55 -13.62
N THR A 152 10.18 -12.60 -14.39
CA THR A 152 11.19 -13.32 -15.18
C THR A 152 11.86 -12.39 -16.19
N GLU A 153 11.07 -11.60 -16.92
CA GLU A 153 11.58 -10.56 -17.83
C GLU A 153 12.43 -9.51 -17.11
N MET A 154 12.06 -9.09 -15.90
CA MET A 154 12.90 -8.18 -15.10
C MET A 154 14.28 -8.75 -14.77
N PHE A 155 14.39 -10.07 -14.56
CA PHE A 155 15.70 -10.72 -14.38
C PHE A 155 16.50 -10.72 -15.69
N VAL A 156 15.86 -11.07 -16.82
CA VAL A 156 16.50 -11.04 -18.15
C VAL A 156 17.02 -9.63 -18.48
N HIS A 157 16.26 -8.59 -18.15
CA HIS A 157 16.63 -7.20 -18.32
C HIS A 157 17.51 -6.61 -17.21
N GLN A 158 18.02 -7.43 -16.28
CA GLN A 158 18.96 -7.01 -15.23
C GLN A 158 18.42 -5.88 -14.32
N CYS A 159 17.10 -5.82 -14.11
CA CYS A 159 16.46 -4.76 -13.32
C CYS A 159 16.90 -4.76 -11.84
N PHE A 160 17.41 -5.89 -11.33
CA PHE A 160 17.81 -6.08 -9.94
C PHE A 160 19.31 -5.86 -9.67
N ASP A 161 20.11 -5.50 -10.68
CA ASP A 161 21.55 -5.25 -10.54
C ASP A 161 21.85 -4.09 -9.59
N LYS A 162 20.93 -3.13 -9.49
CA LYS A 162 20.99 -2.00 -8.57
C LYS A 162 19.78 -2.02 -7.63
N PRO A 163 19.94 -1.54 -6.38
CA PRO A 163 18.80 -1.43 -5.46
C PRO A 163 17.66 -0.59 -6.05
N ILE A 164 16.50 -1.21 -6.19
CA ILE A 164 15.30 -0.61 -6.82
C ILE A 164 14.12 -0.60 -5.86
N GLU A 165 13.35 0.49 -5.90
CA GLU A 165 12.18 0.72 -5.04
C GLU A 165 10.94 -0.03 -5.58
N PRO A 166 10.01 -0.49 -4.73
CA PRO A 166 8.91 -1.35 -5.15
C PRO A 166 7.98 -0.68 -6.18
N HIS A 167 7.62 0.59 -6.01
CA HIS A 167 6.82 1.31 -7.02
C HIS A 167 7.51 1.41 -8.40
N ARG A 168 8.85 1.46 -8.44
CA ARG A 168 9.58 1.49 -9.70
C ARG A 168 9.57 0.13 -10.38
N LEU A 169 9.75 -0.94 -9.60
CA LEU A 169 9.61 -2.31 -10.09
C LEU A 169 8.21 -2.54 -10.64
N TYR A 170 7.19 -2.18 -9.87
CA TYR A 170 5.80 -2.37 -10.29
C TYR A 170 5.48 -1.61 -11.60
N ARG A 171 5.99 -0.38 -11.77
CA ARG A 171 5.87 0.32 -13.06
C ARG A 171 6.61 -0.34 -14.22
N GLN A 172 7.79 -0.90 -13.96
CA GLN A 172 8.50 -1.67 -14.96
C GLN A 172 7.71 -2.92 -15.34
N LEU A 173 7.06 -3.57 -14.38
CA LEU A 173 6.16 -4.70 -14.64
C LEU A 173 5.07 -4.27 -15.61
N GLU A 174 4.31 -3.23 -15.26
CA GLU A 174 3.20 -2.72 -16.07
C GLU A 174 3.66 -2.36 -17.50
N SER A 175 4.87 -1.80 -17.63
CA SER A 175 5.47 -1.47 -18.93
C SER A 175 5.92 -2.70 -19.74
N LEU A 176 6.30 -3.81 -19.10
CA LEU A 176 6.80 -5.01 -19.78
C LEU A 176 5.66 -5.91 -20.26
N ILE A 177 4.66 -6.15 -19.42
CA ILE A 177 3.60 -7.13 -19.71
C ILE A 177 2.38 -6.51 -20.39
N GLY A 178 2.19 -5.18 -20.30
CA GLY A 178 1.08 -4.47 -20.95
C GLY A 178 -0.32 -4.82 -20.43
N VAL A 179 -0.43 -5.71 -19.45
CA VAL A 179 -1.66 -6.14 -18.77
C VAL A 179 -1.67 -5.60 -17.35
N GLY A 180 -2.83 -5.16 -16.88
CA GLY A 180 -3.01 -4.72 -15.49
C GLY A 180 -2.87 -5.89 -14.51
N VAL A 181 -1.86 -5.84 -13.66
CA VAL A 181 -1.64 -6.79 -12.55
C VAL A 181 -1.79 -6.03 -11.26
N ASP A 182 -2.66 -6.47 -10.35
CA ASP A 182 -2.78 -5.81 -9.04
C ASP A 182 -1.46 -5.90 -8.25
N PRO A 183 -1.02 -4.84 -7.55
CA PRO A 183 0.22 -4.84 -6.80
C PRO A 183 0.33 -5.99 -5.78
N ILE A 184 -0.80 -6.47 -5.24
CA ILE A 184 -0.81 -7.61 -4.29
C ILE A 184 -0.29 -8.90 -4.93
N HIS A 185 -0.68 -9.18 -6.17
CA HIS A 185 -0.24 -10.40 -6.88
C HIS A 185 1.25 -10.28 -7.22
N PHE A 186 1.69 -9.11 -7.70
CA PHE A 186 3.11 -8.85 -7.93
C PHE A 186 3.95 -8.99 -6.66
N LYS A 187 3.52 -8.38 -5.54
CA LYS A 187 4.19 -8.51 -4.24
C LYS A 187 4.29 -9.97 -3.82
N THR A 188 3.20 -10.72 -3.93
CA THR A 188 3.14 -12.13 -3.52
C THR A 188 4.17 -12.97 -4.25
N GLU A 189 4.27 -12.81 -5.58
CA GLU A 189 5.25 -13.55 -6.38
C GLU A 189 6.69 -13.07 -6.14
N LEU A 190 6.89 -11.75 -5.98
CA LEU A 190 8.19 -11.18 -5.68
C LEU A 190 8.74 -11.64 -4.32
N ASP A 191 7.89 -11.71 -3.30
CA ASP A 191 8.28 -12.11 -1.94
C ASP A 191 8.76 -13.58 -1.88
N LYS A 192 8.32 -14.45 -2.80
CA LYS A 192 8.83 -15.83 -2.94
C LYS A 192 10.32 -15.88 -3.30
N LEU A 193 10.84 -14.82 -3.93
CA LEU A 193 12.22 -14.72 -4.40
C LEU A 193 13.15 -13.99 -3.44
N VAL A 194 12.63 -13.55 -2.29
CA VAL A 194 13.36 -12.74 -1.31
C VAL A 194 13.80 -13.62 -0.14
N GLY A 195 15.07 -13.54 0.23
CA GLY A 195 15.57 -14.33 1.35
C GLY A 195 17.04 -14.16 1.65
N ARG A 196 17.61 -15.16 2.36
CA ARG A 196 19.04 -15.21 2.65
C ARG A 196 19.82 -15.63 1.41
N LYS A 197 21.05 -15.13 1.28
CA LYS A 197 21.98 -15.50 0.21
C LYS A 197 22.11 -17.04 0.13
N GLY A 198 22.04 -17.59 -1.08
CA GLY A 198 22.10 -19.03 -1.33
C GLY A 198 20.77 -19.78 -1.17
N LYS A 199 19.73 -19.14 -0.61
CA LYS A 199 18.36 -19.71 -0.52
C LYS A 199 17.35 -18.97 -1.38
N ALA A 200 17.69 -17.76 -1.83
CA ALA A 200 16.84 -16.92 -2.67
C ALA A 200 17.74 -15.96 -3.47
N PRO A 201 17.34 -15.55 -4.67
CA PRO A 201 18.14 -14.66 -5.52
C PRO A 201 18.11 -13.21 -5.04
N LEU A 202 17.02 -12.73 -4.44
CA LEU A 202 16.86 -11.34 -4.04
C LEU A 202 17.07 -11.12 -2.54
N LYS A 203 17.57 -9.92 -2.24
CA LYS A 203 17.65 -9.35 -0.90
C LYS A 203 16.76 -8.11 -0.81
N ARG A 204 16.01 -8.00 0.28
CA ARG A 204 15.36 -6.76 0.70
C ARG A 204 16.31 -5.94 1.58
N THR A 205 16.53 -4.68 1.24
CA THR A 205 17.43 -3.77 1.98
C THR A 205 16.66 -2.53 2.42
N LYS A 206 16.71 -2.15 3.70
CA LYS A 206 16.11 -0.90 4.19
C LYS A 206 17.06 0.27 3.88
N ARG A 207 16.52 1.38 3.35
CA ARG A 207 17.26 2.62 3.12
C ARG A 207 17.39 3.38 4.45
N ARG A 208 18.44 4.20 4.58
CA ARG A 208 18.54 5.16 5.69
C ARG A 208 17.46 6.26 5.65
N SER A 209 16.99 6.64 4.46
CA SER A 209 16.06 7.78 4.32
C SER A 209 14.59 7.39 4.34
N PHE A 210 14.16 6.36 3.60
CA PHE A 210 12.78 5.86 3.62
C PHE A 210 12.64 4.56 2.82
N GLY A 211 11.86 3.61 3.35
CA GLY A 211 11.43 2.38 2.69
C GLY A 211 12.53 1.35 2.37
N TYR A 212 12.11 0.16 1.95
CA TYR A 212 12.98 -0.90 1.46
C TYR A 212 13.13 -0.90 -0.06
N ARG A 213 14.17 -1.60 -0.51
CA ARG A 213 14.51 -1.84 -1.91
C ARG A 213 14.86 -3.30 -2.15
N TYR A 214 14.66 -3.75 -3.38
CA TYR A 214 15.07 -5.07 -3.85
C TYR A 214 16.38 -4.97 -4.62
N VAL A 215 17.26 -5.95 -4.44
CA VAL A 215 18.52 -6.07 -5.17
C VAL A 215 18.92 -7.54 -5.25
N LEU A 216 19.61 -7.92 -6.31
CA LEU A 216 20.22 -9.25 -6.42
C LEU A 216 21.29 -9.45 -5.34
N HIS A 217 21.37 -10.65 -4.76
CA HIS A 217 22.46 -10.97 -3.83
C HIS A 217 23.82 -10.89 -4.56
N PRO A 218 24.87 -10.32 -3.93
CA PRO A 218 26.19 -10.26 -4.55
C PRO A 218 26.73 -11.66 -4.91
N GLY A 219 27.13 -11.84 -6.16
CA GLY A 219 27.69 -13.09 -6.68
C GLY A 219 26.66 -14.14 -7.09
N VAL A 220 25.37 -13.81 -7.12
CA VAL A 220 24.36 -14.65 -7.80
C VAL A 220 24.48 -14.41 -9.30
N ASN A 221 24.70 -15.47 -10.07
CA ASN A 221 24.66 -15.43 -11.53
C ASN A 221 23.20 -15.45 -12.01
N LEU A 222 22.89 -14.72 -13.08
CA LEU A 222 21.59 -14.70 -13.74
C LEU A 222 21.05 -16.11 -14.04
N ALA A 223 21.88 -17.02 -14.56
CA ALA A 223 21.47 -18.40 -14.85
C ALA A 223 20.93 -19.12 -13.59
N ALA A 224 21.68 -19.03 -12.48
CA ALA A 224 21.26 -19.62 -11.21
C ALA A 224 20.01 -18.95 -10.62
N ALA A 225 19.82 -17.66 -10.88
CA ALA A 225 18.60 -16.95 -10.47
C ALA A 225 17.39 -17.41 -11.29
N LEU A 226 17.53 -17.56 -12.61
CA LEU A 226 16.47 -18.06 -13.49
C LEU A 226 16.09 -19.51 -13.16
N ASP A 227 17.06 -20.39 -12.93
CA ASP A 227 16.80 -21.78 -12.51
C ASP A 227 15.98 -21.82 -11.20
N PHE A 228 16.32 -20.96 -10.24
CA PHE A 228 15.58 -20.85 -8.98
C PHE A 228 14.15 -20.34 -9.20
N ILE A 229 13.97 -19.34 -10.08
CA ILE A 229 12.67 -18.78 -10.41
C ILE A 229 11.77 -19.84 -11.04
N THR A 230 12.29 -20.58 -12.02
CA THR A 230 11.56 -21.67 -12.68
C THR A 230 11.14 -22.75 -11.68
N ASP A 231 12.03 -23.18 -10.76
CA ASP A 231 11.65 -24.13 -9.70
C ASP A 231 10.58 -23.59 -8.74
N LYS A 232 10.59 -22.28 -8.47
CA LYS A 232 9.65 -21.64 -7.54
C LYS A 232 8.29 -21.36 -8.13
N PHE A 233 8.21 -21.00 -9.40
CA PHE A 233 6.94 -20.68 -10.06
C PHE A 233 6.21 -21.94 -10.55
N ASN A 234 6.94 -23.04 -10.78
CA ASN A 234 6.34 -24.34 -11.13
C ASN A 234 5.82 -25.16 -9.92
N LYS A 235 5.90 -24.63 -8.69
CA LYS A 235 5.43 -25.25 -7.45
C LYS A 235 4.24 -24.51 -6.87
#